data_AF-A0A257B8G9-F1
#
_entry.id   AF-A0A257B8G9-F1
#
_cell.length_a   1.000
_cell.length_b   1.000
_cell.length_c   1.000
_cell.angle_alpha   90.00
_cell.angle_beta   90.00
_cell.angle_gamma   90.00
#
_symmetry.space_group_name_H-M   'P 1'
#
loop_
_entity.id
_entity.type
_entity.pdbx_description
1 polymer ?
#
loop_
_entity_poly.entity_id
_entity_poly.type
_entity_poly.pdbx_seq_one_letter_code
_entity_poly.pdbx_strand_id
1 'polypeptide(L)'
;MKTVSIAVLSLALAAGPLSPAAIAREAWVAPEQDNAAKQRKEYDDYKKIEAEQDPVKKLEMARAFFEANPTPTYVKYVQGQVNAARYSLFTRYKEAGDLANATKIADEYVAAVPETDLYFAFQLTALAESKALKKGVSAAAAAEWAEAAKYATKSLRLVVEENKSEAMLYDAKSTTWDKVKPGFIAYFYRLQGLAHFTAKRSEDAEKSLLAAIEAKCDAYPDAYFLLGQIHNARYDEKAQVFNKMDAETQSGEKGRELLQAAKDEAKKASEFFARGILVAEASPNKDAYKAVVASARKELEDAYEIWNDGNKDGLADYAASFKSSCQP
;
A
#
# COMPACT_ATOMS: atom_id res chain seq x y z
N MET A 1 -20.26 6.68 34.81
CA MET A 1 -19.21 6.63 33.77
C MET A 1 -19.61 7.61 32.68
N LYS A 2 -18.85 8.70 32.50
CA LYS A 2 -19.18 9.76 31.53
C LYS A 2 -18.56 9.40 30.18
N THR A 3 -19.41 9.08 29.22
CA THR A 3 -19.08 9.04 27.79
C THR A 3 -18.79 10.45 27.30
N VAL A 4 -17.57 10.70 26.82
CA VAL A 4 -17.23 11.93 26.10
C VAL A 4 -17.37 11.64 24.61
N SER A 5 -18.51 12.03 24.05
CA SER A 5 -18.71 12.13 22.60
C SER A 5 -17.96 13.36 22.09
N ILE A 6 -16.87 13.16 21.36
CA ILE A 6 -16.23 14.23 20.59
C ILE A 6 -16.88 14.21 19.21
N ALA A 7 -17.83 15.13 19.01
CA ALA A 7 -18.45 15.40 17.73
C ALA A 7 -17.38 15.94 16.76
N VAL A 8 -17.16 15.21 15.67
CA VAL A 8 -16.44 15.69 14.49
C VAL A 8 -17.39 16.64 13.77
N LEU A 9 -17.17 17.94 13.90
CA LEU A 9 -17.83 18.93 13.05
C LEU A 9 -16.88 19.32 11.91
N SER A 10 -17.29 18.88 10.73
CA SER A 10 -16.81 19.27 9.42
C SER A 10 -16.90 20.79 9.23
N LEU A 11 -15.83 21.44 8.76
CA LEU A 11 -15.92 22.74 8.10
C LEU A 11 -15.12 22.67 6.80
N ALA A 12 -15.85 22.30 5.75
CA ALA A 12 -15.48 22.61 4.39
C ALA A 12 -15.92 24.04 4.06
N LEU A 13 -15.11 24.71 3.23
CA LEU A 13 -15.39 25.91 2.44
C LEU A 13 -15.60 27.24 3.19
N ALA A 14 -14.52 28.03 3.21
CA ALA A 14 -14.60 29.45 2.85
C ALA A 14 -13.40 29.82 1.96
N ALA A 15 -13.29 29.16 0.80
CA ALA A 15 -12.62 29.75 -0.35
C ALA A 15 -13.68 30.53 -1.13
N GLY A 16 -13.69 31.85 -0.97
CA GLY A 16 -14.38 32.79 -1.85
C GLY A 16 -13.35 33.82 -2.32
N PRO A 17 -13.40 34.28 -3.59
CA PRO A 17 -12.41 35.19 -4.13
C PRO A 17 -12.55 36.55 -3.44
N LEU A 18 -11.53 36.98 -2.70
CA LEU A 18 -11.47 38.35 -2.21
C LEU A 18 -11.28 39.28 -3.41
N SER A 19 -12.36 39.92 -3.81
CA SER A 19 -12.39 41.08 -4.71
C SER A 19 -11.49 42.20 -4.15
N PRO A 20 -10.62 42.88 -4.94
CA PRO A 20 -9.63 43.83 -4.43
C PRO A 20 -10.18 45.20 -4.01
N ALA A 21 -11.49 45.41 -3.98
CA ALA A 21 -12.05 46.77 -3.86
C ALA A 21 -13.28 46.81 -2.95
N ALA A 22 -13.06 46.81 -1.63
CA ALA A 22 -13.95 47.47 -0.66
C ALA A 22 -13.48 47.18 0.78
N ILE A 23 -12.43 47.86 1.26
CA ILE A 23 -12.44 48.58 2.56
C ILE A 23 -11.34 49.65 2.46
N ALA A 24 -11.72 50.87 2.12
CA ALA A 24 -10.87 52.04 2.30
C ALA A 24 -11.70 53.16 2.93
N ARG A 25 -11.17 53.68 4.06
CA ARG A 25 -11.62 54.83 4.87
C ARG A 25 -12.84 54.53 5.76
N GLU A 26 -12.84 54.78 7.07
CA GLU A 26 -12.08 55.65 7.98
C GLU A 26 -11.66 54.82 9.22
N ALA A 27 -10.60 55.07 9.99
CA ALA A 27 -10.30 56.31 10.68
C ALA A 27 -8.82 56.44 11.11
N TRP A 28 -8.51 57.67 11.48
CA TRP A 28 -7.24 58.29 11.78
C TRP A 28 -6.43 57.69 12.95
N VAL A 29 -5.12 57.55 12.69
CA VAL A 29 -3.94 57.62 13.58
C VAL A 29 -4.05 57.05 15.01
N ALA A 30 -3.37 55.93 15.22
CA ALA A 30 -2.43 55.73 16.34
C ALA A 30 -1.02 55.53 15.73
N PRO A 31 0.07 56.02 16.37
CA PRO A 31 1.39 56.18 15.76
C PRO A 31 2.07 54.83 15.52
N GLU A 32 3.15 54.80 14.74
CA GLU A 32 3.99 53.64 14.38
C GLU A 32 4.30 52.62 15.51
N GLN A 33 4.07 52.97 16.78
CA GLN A 33 4.12 52.09 17.95
C GLN A 33 3.04 50.99 17.99
N ASP A 34 1.83 51.22 17.49
CA ASP A 34 0.75 50.21 17.57
C ASP A 34 0.99 49.05 16.60
N ASN A 35 1.62 49.35 15.45
CA ASN A 35 2.09 48.35 14.51
C ASN A 35 3.31 47.59 15.07
N ALA A 36 4.25 48.29 15.73
CA ALA A 36 5.43 47.65 16.35
C ALA A 36 5.06 46.76 17.55
N ALA A 37 4.14 47.19 18.42
CA ALA A 37 3.66 46.41 19.55
C ALA A 37 2.86 45.18 19.09
N LYS A 38 2.02 45.35 18.06
CA LYS A 38 1.29 44.24 17.43
C LYS A 38 2.24 43.23 16.78
N GLN A 39 3.22 43.69 16.01
CA GLN A 39 4.24 42.82 15.39
C GLN A 39 5.12 42.12 16.43
N ARG A 40 5.46 42.79 17.52
CA ARG A 40 6.23 42.19 18.62
C ARG A 40 5.43 41.12 19.36
N LYS A 41 4.15 41.37 19.64
CA LYS A 41 3.24 40.37 20.21
C LYS A 41 3.09 39.16 19.28
N GLU A 42 2.92 39.40 17.98
CA GLU A 42 2.86 38.36 16.96
C GLU A 42 4.16 37.51 16.96
N TYR A 43 5.32 38.16 17.00
CA TYR A 43 6.61 37.48 17.12
C TYR A 43 6.73 36.65 18.40
N ASP A 44 6.36 37.21 19.56
CA ASP A 44 6.41 36.51 20.84
C ASP A 44 5.50 35.28 20.85
N ASP A 45 4.30 35.39 20.27
CA ASP A 45 3.37 34.26 20.13
C ASP A 45 3.91 33.20 19.16
N TYR A 46 4.52 33.60 18.04
CA TYR A 46 5.28 32.68 17.18
C TYR A 46 6.40 31.96 17.96
N LYS A 47 7.22 32.67 18.74
CA LYS A 47 8.32 32.07 19.51
C LYS A 47 7.82 31.07 20.57
N LYS A 48 6.65 31.31 21.17
CA LYS A 48 6.00 30.33 22.06
C LYS A 48 5.56 29.08 21.30
N ILE A 49 4.96 29.24 20.12
CA ILE A 49 4.57 28.12 19.25
C ILE A 49 5.80 27.30 18.85
N GLU A 50 6.89 27.96 18.48
CA GLU A 50 8.15 27.28 18.11
C GLU A 50 8.73 26.47 19.28
N ALA A 51 8.70 27.04 20.49
CA ALA A 51 9.26 26.41 21.70
C ALA A 51 8.41 25.26 22.26
N GLU A 52 7.10 25.23 22.00
CA GLU A 52 6.22 24.14 22.44
C GLU A 52 6.69 22.80 21.86
N GLN A 53 6.69 21.75 22.68
CA GLN A 53 7.15 20.41 22.31
C GLN A 53 5.98 19.44 22.09
N ASP A 54 4.85 19.66 22.78
CA ASP A 54 3.65 18.86 22.58
C ASP A 54 2.99 19.25 21.25
N PRO A 55 2.92 18.33 20.26
CA PRO A 55 2.39 18.67 18.95
C PRO A 55 0.89 18.98 18.97
N VAL A 56 0.12 18.48 19.94
CA VAL A 56 -1.31 18.83 20.07
C VAL A 56 -1.45 20.28 20.52
N LYS A 57 -0.75 20.66 21.60
CA LYS A 57 -0.75 22.04 22.09
C LYS A 57 -0.19 23.02 21.06
N LYS A 58 0.84 22.61 20.32
CA LYS A 58 1.40 23.41 19.22
C LYS A 58 0.35 23.73 18.15
N LEU A 59 -0.49 22.77 17.77
CA LEU A 59 -1.58 23.00 16.83
C LEU A 59 -2.68 23.91 17.40
N GLU A 60 -3.04 23.76 18.67
CA GLU A 60 -4.00 24.65 19.35
C GLU A 60 -3.49 26.09 19.41
N MET A 61 -2.21 26.28 19.77
CA MET A 61 -1.57 27.60 19.81
C MET A 61 -1.46 28.23 18.42
N ALA A 62 -1.11 27.45 17.39
CA ALA A 62 -1.08 27.93 16.01
C ALA A 62 -2.47 28.34 15.50
N ARG A 63 -3.52 27.58 15.87
CA ARG A 63 -4.91 27.94 15.56
C ARG A 63 -5.28 29.27 16.21
N ALA A 64 -5.02 29.43 17.51
CA ALA A 64 -5.28 30.67 18.23
C ALA A 64 -4.51 31.86 17.62
N PHE A 65 -3.29 31.63 17.14
CA PHE A 65 -2.50 32.64 16.44
C PHE A 65 -3.15 33.12 15.14
N PHE A 66 -3.66 32.22 14.30
CA PHE A 66 -4.33 32.58 13.05
C PHE A 66 -5.71 33.21 13.29
N GLU A 67 -6.44 32.78 14.32
CA GLU A 67 -7.71 33.40 14.71
C GLU A 67 -7.50 34.84 15.24
N ALA A 68 -6.43 35.06 16.02
CA ALA A 68 -6.10 36.39 16.55
C ALA A 68 -5.49 37.34 15.50
N ASN A 69 -4.85 36.80 14.45
CA ASN A 69 -4.15 37.57 13.42
C ASN A 69 -4.60 37.14 12.01
N PRO A 70 -5.62 37.79 11.42
CA PRO A 70 -6.15 37.40 10.11
C PRO A 70 -5.17 37.56 8.94
N THR A 71 -4.18 38.46 9.06
CA THR A 71 -3.11 38.68 8.06
C THR A 71 -1.75 38.72 8.76
N PRO A 72 -1.23 37.58 9.26
CA PRO A 72 -0.02 37.56 10.07
C PRO A 72 1.24 37.75 9.24
N THR A 73 2.19 38.52 9.76
CA THR A 73 3.56 38.65 9.24
C THR A 73 4.32 37.31 9.27
N TYR A 74 4.14 36.51 10.33
CA TYR A 74 4.86 35.25 10.57
C TYR A 74 4.13 34.00 10.06
N VAL A 75 3.12 34.17 9.20
CA VAL A 75 2.27 33.07 8.67
C VAL A 75 3.06 31.87 8.18
N LYS A 76 4.14 32.09 7.41
CA LYS A 76 4.97 31.01 6.84
C LYS A 76 5.70 30.21 7.93
N TYR A 77 6.19 30.88 8.97
CA TYR A 77 6.92 30.23 10.06
C TYR A 77 5.98 29.41 10.94
N VAL A 78 4.81 29.96 11.28
CA VAL A 78 3.77 29.24 12.02
C VAL A 78 3.24 28.05 11.22
N GLN A 79 3.05 28.19 9.89
CA GLN A 79 2.67 27.07 9.03
C GLN A 79 3.74 25.96 9.01
N GLY A 80 5.03 26.33 9.04
CA GLY A 80 6.12 25.36 9.20
C GLY A 80 6.03 24.57 10.52
N GLN A 81 5.70 25.26 11.62
CA GLN A 81 5.47 24.62 12.92
C GLN A 81 4.24 23.71 12.94
N VAL A 82 3.15 24.12 12.27
CA VAL A 82 1.93 23.30 12.10
C VAL A 82 2.24 22.02 11.34
N ASN A 83 2.98 22.11 10.24
CA ASN A 83 3.37 20.95 9.46
C ASN A 83 4.28 20.01 10.27
N ALA A 84 5.28 20.55 10.98
CA ALA A 84 6.13 19.74 11.88
C ALA A 84 5.32 19.03 12.98
N ALA A 85 4.33 19.71 13.57
CA ALA A 85 3.44 19.12 14.57
C ALA A 85 2.58 17.98 14.00
N ARG A 86 1.99 18.19 12.81
CA ARG A 86 1.23 17.15 12.11
C ARG A 86 2.09 15.93 11.79
N TYR A 87 3.31 16.14 11.28
CA TYR A 87 4.22 15.03 11.00
C TYR A 87 4.61 14.25 12.28
N SER A 88 4.84 14.96 13.40
CA SER A 88 5.09 14.33 14.70
C SER A 88 3.90 13.51 15.19
N LEU A 89 2.67 14.03 15.07
CA LEU A 89 1.44 13.30 15.42
C LEU A 89 1.24 12.08 14.54
N PHE A 90 1.42 12.22 13.22
CA PHE A 90 1.36 11.10 12.29
C PHE A 90 2.32 9.98 12.71
N THR A 91 3.58 10.34 13.00
CA THR A 91 4.61 9.39 13.43
C THR A 91 4.20 8.69 14.72
N ARG A 92 3.72 9.44 15.72
CA ARG A 92 3.22 8.89 16.99
C ARG A 92 2.08 7.89 16.79
N TYR A 93 1.10 8.22 15.95
CA TYR A 93 -0.03 7.31 15.67
C TYR A 93 0.40 6.09 14.85
N LYS A 94 1.31 6.27 13.89
CA LYS A 94 1.90 5.17 13.12
C LYS A 94 2.61 4.17 14.03
N GLU A 95 3.48 4.66 14.93
CA GLU A 95 4.20 3.83 15.90
C GLU A 95 3.28 3.14 16.90
N ALA A 96 2.19 3.81 17.30
CA ALA A 96 1.15 3.22 18.14
C ALA A 96 0.26 2.20 17.40
N GLY A 97 0.38 2.08 16.08
CA GLY A 97 -0.51 1.25 15.27
C GLY A 97 -1.92 1.83 15.13
N ASP A 98 -2.14 3.10 15.39
CA ASP A 98 -3.43 3.77 15.27
C ASP A 98 -3.65 4.29 13.85
N LEU A 99 -4.06 3.39 12.96
CA LEU A 99 -4.27 3.69 11.54
C LEU A 99 -5.33 4.78 11.34
N ALA A 100 -6.40 4.82 12.14
CA ALA A 100 -7.47 5.79 11.95
C ALA A 100 -6.98 7.22 12.20
N ASN A 101 -6.29 7.44 13.33
CA ASN A 101 -5.72 8.76 13.63
C ASN A 101 -4.53 9.10 12.72
N ALA A 102 -3.71 8.11 12.33
CA ALA A 102 -2.66 8.32 11.35
C ALA A 102 -3.21 8.80 10.00
N THR A 103 -4.26 8.15 9.47
CA THR A 103 -4.93 8.56 8.22
C THR A 103 -5.49 9.97 8.33
N LYS A 104 -6.18 10.29 9.43
CA LYS A 104 -6.73 11.63 9.65
C LYS A 104 -5.64 12.72 9.57
N ILE A 105 -4.53 12.54 10.29
CA ILE A 105 -3.44 13.51 10.29
C ILE A 105 -2.73 13.58 8.94
N ALA A 106 -2.59 12.44 8.24
CA ALA A 106 -2.05 12.41 6.88
C ALA A 106 -2.93 13.23 5.91
N ASP A 107 -4.25 13.03 5.93
CA ASP A 107 -5.17 13.78 5.06
C ASP A 107 -5.13 15.30 5.37
N GLU A 108 -5.06 15.68 6.64
CA GLU A 108 -4.88 17.09 7.04
C GLU A 108 -3.55 17.69 6.56
N TYR A 109 -2.47 16.90 6.57
CA TYR A 109 -1.18 17.33 6.06
C TYR A 109 -1.22 17.47 4.54
N VAL A 110 -1.74 16.47 3.83
CA VAL A 110 -1.83 16.44 2.35
C VAL A 110 -2.70 17.59 1.83
N ALA A 111 -3.79 17.93 2.53
CA ALA A 111 -4.60 19.10 2.17
C ALA A 111 -3.81 20.42 2.20
N ALA A 112 -2.80 20.52 3.07
CA ALA A 112 -1.94 21.70 3.17
C ALA A 112 -0.69 21.60 2.28
N VAL A 113 -0.22 20.39 1.99
CA VAL A 113 1.05 20.10 1.27
C VAL A 113 0.83 18.92 0.30
N PRO A 114 0.13 19.13 -0.83
CA PRO A 114 -0.32 18.05 -1.73
C PRO A 114 0.79 17.21 -2.35
N GLU A 115 2.02 17.72 -2.41
CA GLU A 115 3.21 17.00 -2.86
C GLU A 115 3.58 15.82 -1.97
N THR A 116 3.14 15.81 -0.70
CA THR A 116 3.40 14.72 0.26
C THR A 116 2.41 13.56 0.18
N ASP A 117 1.45 13.60 -0.74
CA ASP A 117 0.40 12.59 -0.83
C ASP A 117 0.95 11.18 -1.06
N LEU A 118 1.95 11.03 -1.93
CA LEU A 118 2.58 9.75 -2.20
C LEU A 118 3.32 9.22 -0.97
N TYR A 119 4.10 10.05 -0.29
CA TYR A 119 4.75 9.72 0.97
C TYR A 119 3.76 9.14 1.99
N PHE A 120 2.66 9.86 2.29
CA PHE A 120 1.70 9.40 3.28
C PHE A 120 0.92 8.16 2.82
N ALA A 121 0.54 8.08 1.55
CA ALA A 121 -0.10 6.89 1.00
C ALA A 121 0.80 5.65 1.16
N PHE A 122 2.11 5.79 0.92
CA PHE A 122 3.07 4.71 1.13
C PHE A 122 3.20 4.32 2.62
N GLN A 123 3.35 5.29 3.52
CA GLN A 123 3.46 5.02 4.96
C GLN A 123 2.20 4.34 5.52
N LEU A 124 1.01 4.75 5.07
CA LEU A 124 -0.26 4.12 5.44
C LEU A 124 -0.39 2.71 4.85
N THR A 125 0.10 2.50 3.63
CA THR A 125 0.19 1.17 3.00
C THR A 125 1.01 0.21 3.87
N ALA A 126 2.23 0.59 4.25
CA ALA A 126 3.10 -0.23 5.08
C ALA A 126 2.51 -0.50 6.48
N LEU A 127 1.86 0.51 7.08
CA LEU A 127 1.19 0.35 8.37
C LEU A 127 0.02 -0.63 8.29
N ALA A 128 -0.82 -0.52 7.26
CA ALA A 128 -1.96 -1.40 7.03
C ALA A 128 -1.51 -2.83 6.70
N GLU A 129 -0.48 -3.01 5.87
CA GLU A 129 0.13 -4.32 5.61
C GLU A 129 0.63 -4.97 6.90
N SER A 130 1.37 -4.23 7.75
CA SER A 130 1.87 -4.76 9.01
C SER A 130 0.75 -5.30 9.91
N LYS A 131 -0.42 -4.65 9.91
CA LYS A 131 -1.61 -5.15 10.61
C LYS A 131 -2.19 -6.40 9.96
N ALA A 132 -2.29 -6.42 8.64
CA ALA A 132 -2.80 -7.57 7.89
C ALA A 132 -1.92 -8.80 8.08
N LEU A 133 -0.59 -8.65 8.02
CA LEU A 133 0.39 -9.71 8.24
C LEU A 133 0.25 -10.38 9.61
N LYS A 134 -0.09 -9.64 10.67
CA LYS A 134 -0.36 -10.22 12.01
C LYS A 134 -1.56 -11.17 12.02
N LYS A 135 -2.47 -11.06 11.05
CA LYS A 135 -3.61 -11.98 10.85
C LYS A 135 -3.35 -13.04 9.77
N GLY A 136 -2.19 -12.98 9.12
CA GLY A 136 -1.81 -13.88 8.02
C GLY A 136 -2.57 -13.62 6.73
N VAL A 137 -2.29 -14.46 5.73
CA VAL A 137 -2.95 -14.42 4.41
C VAL A 137 -4.08 -15.44 4.42
N SER A 138 -5.26 -15.02 4.87
CA SER A 138 -6.45 -15.88 4.98
C SER A 138 -7.74 -15.07 4.79
N ALA A 139 -8.85 -15.75 4.53
CA ALA A 139 -10.16 -15.09 4.39
C ALA A 139 -10.59 -14.31 5.65
N ALA A 140 -10.14 -14.71 6.85
CA ALA A 140 -10.41 -14.00 8.09
C ALA A 140 -9.68 -12.64 8.20
N ALA A 141 -8.66 -12.42 7.37
CA ALA A 141 -7.89 -11.18 7.29
C ALA A 141 -8.28 -10.29 6.09
N ALA A 142 -9.34 -10.65 5.34
CA ALA A 142 -9.69 -9.99 4.09
C ALA A 142 -9.95 -8.48 4.25
N ALA A 143 -10.52 -8.06 5.39
CA ALA A 143 -10.76 -6.64 5.68
C ALA A 143 -9.45 -5.86 5.87
N GLU A 144 -8.47 -6.44 6.56
CA GLU A 144 -7.16 -5.81 6.78
C GLU A 144 -6.36 -5.73 5.48
N TRP A 145 -6.38 -6.78 4.66
CA TRP A 145 -5.75 -6.75 3.34
C TRP A 145 -6.43 -5.76 2.41
N ALA A 146 -7.77 -5.63 2.46
CA ALA A 146 -8.49 -4.61 1.71
C ALA A 146 -8.09 -3.18 2.13
N GLU A 147 -7.89 -2.91 3.43
CA GLU A 147 -7.42 -1.60 3.90
C GLU A 147 -5.98 -1.33 3.44
N ALA A 148 -5.10 -2.35 3.39
CA ALA A 148 -3.77 -2.20 2.81
C ALA A 148 -3.82 -1.92 1.29
N ALA A 149 -4.65 -2.66 0.56
CA ALA A 149 -4.84 -2.50 -0.87
C ALA A 149 -5.45 -1.14 -1.25
N LYS A 150 -6.28 -0.54 -0.38
CA LYS A 150 -6.80 0.82 -0.57
C LYS A 150 -5.68 1.85 -0.72
N TYR A 151 -4.72 1.86 0.21
CA TYR A 151 -3.58 2.79 0.15
C TYR A 151 -2.57 2.41 -0.93
N ALA A 152 -2.39 1.11 -1.20
CA ALA A 152 -1.57 0.63 -2.32
C ALA A 152 -2.13 1.11 -3.67
N THR A 153 -3.46 1.04 -3.85
CA THR A 153 -4.14 1.51 -5.07
C THR A 153 -3.99 3.02 -5.24
N LYS A 154 -4.14 3.79 -4.16
CA LYS A 154 -3.86 5.24 -4.17
C LYS A 154 -2.41 5.50 -4.58
N SER A 155 -1.45 4.80 -3.98
CA SER A 155 -0.02 4.96 -4.26
C SER A 155 0.31 4.61 -5.71
N LEU A 156 -0.24 3.50 -6.23
CA LEU A 156 -0.06 3.08 -7.61
C LEU A 156 -0.58 4.13 -8.59
N ARG A 157 -1.77 4.69 -8.36
CA ARG A 157 -2.33 5.78 -9.16
C ARG A 157 -1.40 6.99 -9.20
N LEU A 158 -0.92 7.42 -8.02
CA LEU A 158 0.01 8.54 -7.89
C LEU A 158 1.31 8.30 -8.68
N VAL A 159 1.85 7.08 -8.65
CA VAL A 159 3.13 6.72 -9.30
C VAL A 159 2.99 6.51 -10.81
N VAL A 160 1.93 5.84 -11.25
CA VAL A 160 1.78 5.37 -12.63
C VAL A 160 0.97 6.36 -13.48
N GLU A 161 -0.17 6.83 -12.96
CA GLU A 161 -1.08 7.70 -13.71
C GLU A 161 -0.72 9.18 -13.55
N GLU A 162 -0.41 9.59 -12.32
CA GLU A 162 -0.06 11.00 -12.01
C GLU A 162 1.45 11.28 -12.10
N ASN A 163 2.25 10.25 -12.42
CA ASN A 163 3.72 10.29 -12.55
C ASN A 163 4.44 11.02 -11.40
N LYS A 164 3.92 10.89 -10.17
CA LYS A 164 4.58 11.43 -8.99
C LYS A 164 5.82 10.59 -8.66
N SER A 165 6.85 11.28 -8.16
CA SER A 165 8.05 10.67 -7.61
C SER A 165 8.19 11.08 -6.16
N GLU A 166 8.70 10.17 -5.33
CA GLU A 166 8.90 10.46 -3.92
C GLU A 166 10.39 10.63 -3.63
N ALA A 167 10.90 11.83 -3.92
CA ALA A 167 12.29 12.19 -3.62
C ALA A 167 12.59 12.08 -2.12
N MET A 168 11.58 12.14 -1.24
CA MET A 168 11.78 12.01 0.21
C MET A 168 11.98 10.55 0.68
N LEU A 169 11.70 9.55 -0.16
CA LEU A 169 11.89 8.14 0.23
C LEU A 169 13.32 7.62 -0.01
N TYR A 170 14.18 8.35 -0.73
CA TYR A 170 15.51 7.85 -1.11
C TYR A 170 16.60 8.92 -1.08
N ASP A 171 17.82 8.50 -0.72
CA ASP A 171 19.00 9.34 -0.89
C ASP A 171 19.33 9.48 -2.38
N ALA A 172 19.01 10.65 -2.94
CA ALA A 172 19.26 11.01 -4.33
C ALA A 172 20.73 10.85 -4.77
N LYS A 173 21.68 10.74 -3.81
CA LYS A 173 23.10 10.56 -4.11
C LYS A 173 23.49 9.13 -4.50
N SER A 174 22.72 8.12 -4.09
CA SER A 174 23.05 6.70 -4.33
C SER A 174 22.03 5.97 -5.20
N THR A 175 20.76 6.40 -5.17
CA THR A 175 19.66 5.70 -5.83
C THR A 175 18.67 6.68 -6.43
N THR A 176 18.33 6.50 -7.71
CA THR A 176 17.35 7.34 -8.41
C THR A 176 15.95 6.71 -8.34
N TRP A 177 14.92 7.54 -8.41
CA TRP A 177 13.52 7.09 -8.45
C TRP A 177 13.28 6.02 -9.52
N ASP A 178 13.83 6.20 -10.73
CA ASP A 178 13.65 5.25 -11.83
C ASP A 178 14.20 3.84 -11.53
N LYS A 179 15.24 3.72 -10.69
CA LYS A 179 15.80 2.43 -10.28
C LYS A 179 14.92 1.70 -9.27
N VAL A 180 14.21 2.43 -8.41
CA VAL A 180 13.39 1.84 -7.33
C VAL A 180 11.91 1.76 -7.67
N LYS A 181 11.43 2.60 -8.60
CA LYS A 181 10.03 2.66 -9.05
C LYS A 181 9.44 1.28 -9.39
N PRO A 182 10.12 0.39 -10.15
CA PRO A 182 9.56 -0.93 -10.44
C PRO A 182 9.31 -1.77 -9.18
N GLY A 183 10.16 -1.64 -8.15
CA GLY A 183 9.98 -2.33 -6.87
C GLY A 183 8.73 -1.87 -6.11
N PHE A 184 8.43 -0.57 -6.13
CA PHE A 184 7.18 -0.06 -5.54
C PHE A 184 5.95 -0.50 -6.32
N ILE A 185 6.00 -0.43 -7.64
CA ILE A 185 4.88 -0.87 -8.49
C ILE A 185 4.58 -2.34 -8.19
N ALA A 186 5.62 -3.18 -8.14
CA ALA A 186 5.49 -4.59 -7.77
C ALA A 186 4.91 -4.76 -6.35
N TYR A 187 5.38 -3.98 -5.37
CA TYR A 187 4.86 -4.00 -4.01
C TYR A 187 3.36 -3.68 -3.95
N PHE A 188 2.91 -2.64 -4.65
CA PHE A 188 1.50 -2.24 -4.64
C PHE A 188 0.59 -3.25 -5.32
N TYR A 189 1.02 -3.80 -6.46
CA TYR A 189 0.29 -4.88 -7.12
C TYR A 189 0.24 -6.14 -6.27
N ARG A 190 1.31 -6.50 -5.56
CA ARG A 190 1.33 -7.62 -4.62
C ARG A 190 0.27 -7.45 -3.53
N LEU A 191 0.12 -6.26 -2.96
CA LEU A 191 -0.90 -5.99 -1.94
C LEU A 191 -2.34 -6.08 -2.48
N GLN A 192 -2.57 -5.61 -3.71
CA GLN A 192 -3.86 -5.82 -4.39
C GLN A 192 -4.13 -7.32 -4.60
N GLY A 193 -3.12 -8.07 -5.04
CA GLY A 193 -3.20 -9.52 -5.20
C GLY A 193 -3.57 -10.25 -3.91
N LEU A 194 -2.92 -9.89 -2.80
CA LEU A 194 -3.22 -10.44 -1.47
C LEU A 194 -4.65 -10.12 -1.00
N ALA A 195 -5.13 -8.90 -1.25
CA ALA A 195 -6.51 -8.52 -0.93
C ALA A 195 -7.54 -9.30 -1.76
N HIS A 196 -7.30 -9.45 -3.07
CA HIS A 196 -8.17 -10.24 -3.93
C HIS A 196 -8.14 -11.73 -3.56
N PHE A 197 -6.96 -12.28 -3.28
CA PHE A 197 -6.78 -13.67 -2.88
C PHE A 197 -7.54 -13.98 -1.58
N THR A 198 -7.34 -13.16 -0.55
CA THR A 198 -8.05 -13.33 0.73
C THR A 198 -9.55 -13.11 0.63
N ALA A 199 -10.00 -12.28 -0.30
CA ALA A 199 -11.42 -12.11 -0.64
C ALA A 199 -11.98 -13.23 -1.56
N LYS A 200 -11.20 -14.29 -1.86
CA LYS A 200 -11.56 -15.39 -2.78
C LYS A 200 -11.94 -14.91 -4.19
N ARG A 201 -11.33 -13.81 -4.65
CA ARG A 201 -11.46 -13.26 -6.01
C ARG A 201 -10.26 -13.71 -6.85
N SER A 202 -10.22 -14.99 -7.20
CA SER A 202 -9.02 -15.61 -7.79
C SER A 202 -8.58 -14.99 -9.12
N GLU A 203 -9.50 -14.57 -9.99
CA GLU A 203 -9.16 -13.92 -11.27
C GLU A 203 -8.49 -12.55 -11.08
N ASP A 204 -9.05 -11.72 -10.20
CA ASP A 204 -8.46 -10.42 -9.87
C ASP A 204 -7.11 -10.59 -9.14
N ALA A 205 -7.01 -11.60 -8.27
CA ALA A 205 -5.78 -11.92 -7.58
C ALA A 205 -4.67 -12.31 -8.56
N GLU A 206 -4.96 -13.22 -9.48
CA GLU A 206 -4.01 -13.63 -10.52
C GLU A 206 -3.54 -12.42 -11.34
N LYS A 207 -4.47 -11.58 -11.80
CA LYS A 207 -4.13 -10.37 -12.58
C LYS A 207 -3.18 -9.45 -11.82
N SER A 208 -3.46 -9.16 -10.55
CA SER A 208 -2.60 -8.30 -9.73
C SER A 208 -1.25 -8.95 -9.42
N LEU A 209 -1.20 -10.25 -9.14
CA LEU A 209 0.05 -10.95 -8.85
C LEU A 209 0.96 -11.06 -10.08
N LEU A 210 0.38 -11.28 -11.26
CA LEU A 210 1.12 -11.23 -12.53
C LEU A 210 1.67 -9.83 -12.80
N ALA A 211 0.89 -8.77 -12.57
CA ALA A 211 1.37 -7.39 -12.70
C ALA A 211 2.51 -7.07 -11.71
N ALA A 212 2.50 -7.67 -10.52
CA ALA A 212 3.61 -7.55 -9.57
C ALA A 212 4.89 -8.22 -10.11
N ILE A 213 4.77 -9.41 -10.69
CA ILE A 213 5.88 -10.15 -11.30
C ILE A 213 6.43 -9.41 -12.53
N GLU A 214 5.55 -8.89 -13.39
CA GLU A 214 5.94 -8.09 -14.56
C GLU A 214 6.73 -6.84 -14.15
N ALA A 215 6.30 -6.17 -13.08
CA ALA A 215 6.99 -5.00 -12.55
C ALA A 215 8.34 -5.35 -11.91
N LYS A 216 8.42 -6.48 -11.16
CA LYS A 216 9.67 -6.95 -10.54
C LYS A 216 9.64 -8.44 -10.17
N CYS A 217 10.06 -9.28 -11.11
CA CYS A 217 10.05 -10.75 -11.05
C CYS A 217 10.92 -11.37 -9.93
N ASP A 218 11.93 -10.67 -9.43
CA ASP A 218 12.86 -11.20 -8.42
C ASP A 218 12.53 -10.77 -6.98
N ALA A 219 11.46 -9.98 -6.77
CA ALA A 219 11.20 -9.35 -5.48
C ALA A 219 10.34 -10.18 -4.52
N TYR A 220 9.33 -10.89 -5.03
CA TYR A 220 8.23 -11.42 -4.22
C TYR A 220 7.95 -12.90 -4.51
N PRO A 221 8.68 -13.83 -3.84
CA PRO A 221 8.44 -15.27 -4.00
C PRO A 221 7.00 -15.69 -3.67
N ASP A 222 6.37 -15.03 -2.71
CA ASP A 222 5.00 -15.30 -2.29
C ASP A 222 3.96 -15.04 -3.39
N ALA A 223 4.22 -14.09 -4.30
CA ALA A 223 3.34 -13.87 -5.45
C ALA A 223 3.26 -15.12 -6.35
N TYR A 224 4.39 -15.78 -6.58
CA TYR A 224 4.45 -17.05 -7.32
C TYR A 224 3.73 -18.17 -6.58
N PHE A 225 3.97 -18.32 -5.27
CA PHE A 225 3.32 -19.38 -4.48
C PHE A 225 1.79 -19.22 -4.46
N LEU A 226 1.29 -18.00 -4.37
CA LEU A 226 -0.16 -17.73 -4.42
C LEU A 226 -0.75 -18.00 -5.80
N LEU A 227 -0.04 -17.69 -6.89
CA LEU A 227 -0.45 -18.08 -8.24
C LEU A 227 -0.52 -19.61 -8.37
N GLY A 228 0.47 -20.33 -7.85
CA GLY A 228 0.45 -21.80 -7.77
C GLY A 228 -0.79 -22.32 -7.06
N GLN A 229 -1.15 -21.73 -5.90
CA GLN A 229 -2.36 -22.08 -5.17
C GLN A 229 -3.66 -21.77 -5.93
N ILE A 230 -3.72 -20.65 -6.66
CA ILE A 230 -4.87 -20.29 -7.50
C ILE A 230 -5.08 -21.37 -8.58
N HIS A 231 -4.01 -21.80 -9.25
CA HIS A 231 -4.10 -22.82 -10.29
C HIS A 231 -4.41 -24.21 -9.71
N ASN A 232 -3.87 -24.59 -8.56
CA ASN A 232 -4.26 -25.83 -7.86
C ASN A 232 -5.76 -25.83 -7.51
N ALA A 233 -6.30 -24.72 -7.00
CA ALA A 233 -7.73 -24.61 -6.70
C ALA A 233 -8.59 -24.76 -7.97
N ARG A 234 -8.16 -24.20 -9.10
CA ARG A 234 -8.85 -24.34 -10.39
C ARG A 234 -8.73 -25.74 -10.99
N TYR A 235 -7.64 -26.45 -10.72
CA TYR A 235 -7.53 -27.88 -11.01
C TYR A 235 -8.58 -28.65 -10.21
N ASP A 236 -8.65 -28.45 -8.90
CA ASP A 236 -9.59 -29.14 -8.02
C ASP A 236 -11.04 -28.90 -8.43
N GLU A 237 -11.41 -27.66 -8.77
CA GLU A 237 -12.72 -27.32 -9.29
C GLU A 237 -13.05 -28.11 -10.57
N LYS A 238 -12.13 -28.16 -11.53
CA LYS A 238 -12.33 -28.90 -12.79
C LYS A 238 -12.36 -30.41 -12.57
N ALA A 239 -11.49 -30.95 -11.73
CA ALA A 239 -11.45 -32.37 -11.37
C ALA A 239 -12.75 -32.81 -10.67
N GLN A 240 -13.29 -31.98 -9.77
CA GLN A 240 -14.59 -32.23 -9.15
C GLN A 240 -15.73 -32.23 -10.16
N VAL A 241 -15.71 -31.33 -11.15
CA VAL A 241 -16.72 -31.32 -12.22
C VAL A 241 -16.59 -32.58 -13.08
N PHE A 242 -15.38 -32.99 -13.44
CA PHE A 242 -15.12 -34.22 -14.21
C PHE A 242 -15.61 -35.47 -13.49
N ASN A 243 -15.30 -35.61 -12.19
CA ASN A 243 -15.69 -36.77 -11.37
C ASN A 243 -17.20 -36.88 -11.12
N LYS A 244 -17.98 -35.82 -11.39
CA LYS A 244 -19.44 -35.80 -11.28
C LYS A 244 -20.15 -36.05 -12.62
N MET A 245 -19.40 -36.15 -13.72
CA MET A 245 -19.97 -36.49 -15.03
C MET A 245 -20.40 -37.96 -15.04
N ASP A 246 -21.42 -38.27 -15.84
CA ASP A 246 -21.74 -39.67 -16.17
C ASP A 246 -20.64 -40.28 -17.05
N ALA A 247 -20.57 -41.61 -17.08
CA ALA A 247 -19.49 -42.34 -17.76
C ALA A 247 -19.41 -42.07 -19.27
N GLU A 248 -20.55 -41.80 -19.93
CA GLU A 248 -20.59 -41.49 -21.36
C GLU A 248 -20.00 -40.11 -21.63
N THR A 249 -20.43 -39.09 -20.87
CA THR A 249 -19.87 -37.74 -20.96
C THR A 249 -18.39 -37.69 -20.58
N GLN A 250 -17.99 -38.45 -19.57
CA GLN A 250 -16.62 -38.49 -19.05
C GLN A 250 -15.63 -39.11 -20.05
N SER A 251 -16.04 -40.15 -20.78
CA SER A 251 -15.24 -40.78 -21.84
C SER A 251 -15.33 -40.07 -23.20
N GLY A 252 -16.33 -39.21 -23.37
CA GLY A 252 -16.56 -38.42 -24.57
C GLY A 252 -15.59 -37.25 -24.78
N GLU A 253 -15.89 -36.41 -25.77
CA GLU A 253 -15.12 -35.19 -26.10
C GLU A 253 -15.09 -34.20 -24.93
N LYS A 254 -16.25 -33.91 -24.35
CA LYS A 254 -16.39 -32.96 -23.22
C LYS A 254 -15.57 -33.37 -21.99
N GLY A 255 -15.56 -34.65 -21.64
CA GLY A 255 -14.74 -35.16 -20.54
C GLY A 255 -13.24 -35.00 -20.82
N ARG A 256 -12.80 -35.31 -22.06
CA ARG A 256 -11.40 -35.14 -22.48
C ARG A 256 -10.96 -33.67 -22.46
N GLU A 257 -11.79 -32.76 -22.96
CA GLU A 257 -11.52 -31.31 -22.92
C GLU A 257 -11.37 -30.79 -21.49
N LEU A 258 -12.27 -31.19 -20.58
CA LEU A 258 -12.20 -30.77 -19.19
C LEU A 258 -10.97 -31.35 -18.48
N LEU A 259 -10.62 -32.61 -18.75
CA LEU A 259 -9.41 -33.23 -18.19
C LEU A 259 -8.15 -32.52 -18.69
N GLN A 260 -8.08 -32.17 -19.97
CA GLN A 260 -6.96 -31.41 -20.51
C GLN A 260 -6.88 -30.02 -19.87
N ALA A 261 -8.01 -29.32 -19.74
CA ALA A 261 -8.05 -28.03 -19.06
C ALA A 261 -7.63 -28.13 -17.60
N ALA A 262 -7.97 -29.22 -16.89
CA ALA A 262 -7.50 -29.48 -15.53
C ALA A 262 -5.98 -29.69 -15.50
N LYS A 263 -5.43 -30.51 -16.40
CA LYS A 263 -3.97 -30.73 -16.52
C LYS A 263 -3.22 -29.45 -16.83
N ASP A 264 -3.79 -28.56 -17.64
CA ASP A 264 -3.18 -27.27 -17.97
C ASP A 264 -3.10 -26.36 -16.72
N GLU A 265 -4.08 -26.42 -15.82
CA GLU A 265 -4.00 -25.72 -14.52
C GLU A 265 -2.90 -26.33 -13.64
N ALA A 266 -2.81 -27.65 -13.54
CA ALA A 266 -1.75 -28.32 -12.77
C ALA A 266 -0.35 -27.98 -13.30
N LYS A 267 -0.17 -27.92 -14.63
CA LYS A 267 1.08 -27.48 -15.26
C LYS A 267 1.44 -26.04 -14.90
N LYS A 268 0.45 -25.13 -14.89
CA LYS A 268 0.68 -23.74 -14.46
C LYS A 268 1.04 -23.67 -12.98
N ALA A 269 0.37 -24.47 -12.14
CA ALA A 269 0.68 -24.54 -10.72
C ALA A 269 2.12 -25.00 -10.48
N SER A 270 2.54 -26.10 -11.13
CA SER A 270 3.92 -26.59 -11.05
C SER A 270 4.93 -25.53 -11.50
N GLU A 271 4.65 -24.83 -12.60
CA GLU A 271 5.50 -23.76 -13.09
C GLU A 271 5.68 -22.63 -12.07
N PHE A 272 4.58 -22.14 -11.50
CA PHE A 272 4.64 -21.06 -10.51
C PHE A 272 5.35 -21.49 -9.23
N PHE A 273 5.13 -22.71 -8.72
CA PHE A 273 5.88 -23.20 -7.56
C PHE A 273 7.38 -23.31 -7.86
N ALA A 274 7.76 -23.86 -9.02
CA ALA A 274 9.17 -23.96 -9.42
C ALA A 274 9.84 -22.58 -9.48
N ARG A 275 9.21 -21.61 -10.15
CA ARG A 275 9.73 -20.23 -10.26
C ARG A 275 9.79 -19.55 -8.89
N GLY A 276 8.77 -19.73 -8.04
CA GLY A 276 8.73 -19.17 -6.68
C GLY A 276 9.86 -19.70 -5.79
N ILE A 277 10.19 -21.00 -5.89
CA ILE A 277 11.34 -21.60 -5.19
C ILE A 277 12.64 -20.93 -5.63
N LEU A 278 12.84 -20.72 -6.93
CA LEU A 278 14.04 -20.07 -7.45
C LEU A 278 14.19 -18.63 -6.94
N VAL A 279 13.09 -17.85 -6.91
CA VAL A 279 13.09 -16.49 -6.37
C VAL A 279 13.40 -16.51 -4.87
N ALA A 280 12.77 -17.41 -4.11
CA ALA A 280 12.99 -17.53 -2.67
C ALA A 280 14.43 -17.91 -2.32
N GLU A 281 15.03 -18.83 -3.06
CA GLU A 281 16.40 -19.31 -2.83
C GLU A 281 17.46 -18.29 -3.25
N ALA A 282 17.17 -17.46 -4.26
CA ALA A 282 18.00 -16.33 -4.68
C ALA A 282 17.84 -15.08 -3.78
N SER A 283 16.78 -15.02 -2.96
CA SER A 283 16.50 -13.86 -2.11
C SER A 283 17.57 -13.63 -1.04
N PRO A 284 17.93 -12.38 -0.73
CA PRO A 284 18.74 -12.05 0.45
C PRO A 284 18.17 -12.59 1.76
N ASN A 285 16.84 -12.79 1.81
CA ASN A 285 16.11 -13.31 2.96
C ASN A 285 15.77 -14.81 2.83
N LYS A 286 16.51 -15.59 2.04
CA LYS A 286 16.25 -17.02 1.79
C LYS A 286 15.97 -17.85 3.04
N ASP A 287 16.62 -17.52 4.17
CA ASP A 287 16.43 -18.24 5.44
C ASP A 287 15.01 -18.09 5.99
N ALA A 288 14.37 -16.94 5.77
CA ALA A 288 12.97 -16.71 6.15
C ALA A 288 11.99 -17.53 5.30
N TYR A 289 12.41 -17.96 4.09
CA TYR A 289 11.56 -18.71 3.15
C TYR A 289 11.75 -20.22 3.22
N LYS A 290 12.71 -20.75 3.98
CA LYS A 290 13.03 -22.21 4.02
C LYS A 290 11.80 -23.10 4.22
N ALA A 291 10.95 -22.77 5.18
CA ALA A 291 9.75 -23.56 5.47
C ALA A 291 8.73 -23.51 4.32
N VAL A 292 8.54 -22.34 3.71
CA VAL A 292 7.63 -22.16 2.59
C VAL A 292 8.16 -22.88 1.35
N VAL A 293 9.46 -22.81 1.08
CA VAL A 293 10.12 -23.54 -0.02
C VAL A 293 9.96 -25.04 0.12
N ALA A 294 10.10 -25.60 1.33
CA ALA A 294 9.88 -27.02 1.55
C ALA A 294 8.44 -27.44 1.21
N SER A 295 7.44 -26.64 1.60
CA SER A 295 6.05 -26.89 1.23
C SER A 295 5.83 -26.74 -0.28
N ALA A 296 6.36 -25.68 -0.89
CA ALA A 296 6.23 -25.42 -2.32
C ALA A 296 6.88 -26.51 -3.18
N ARG A 297 7.97 -27.14 -2.71
CA ARG A 297 8.58 -28.29 -3.41
C ARG A 297 7.65 -29.48 -3.49
N LYS A 298 6.88 -29.74 -2.42
CA LYS A 298 5.88 -30.81 -2.42
C LYS A 298 4.71 -30.46 -3.35
N GLU A 299 4.18 -29.24 -3.26
CA GLU A 299 3.10 -28.78 -4.15
C GLU A 299 3.51 -28.81 -5.64
N LEU A 300 4.77 -28.45 -5.93
CA LEU A 300 5.38 -28.60 -7.25
C LEU A 300 5.37 -30.06 -7.72
N GLU A 301 5.83 -30.98 -6.87
CA GLU A 301 5.90 -32.41 -7.18
C GLU A 301 4.51 -32.99 -7.44
N ASP A 302 3.53 -32.69 -6.58
CA ASP A 302 2.15 -33.15 -6.68
C ASP A 302 1.50 -32.61 -7.97
N ALA A 303 1.64 -31.31 -8.27
CA ALA A 303 1.10 -30.70 -9.48
C ALA A 303 1.77 -31.21 -10.76
N TYR A 304 3.09 -31.46 -10.71
CA TYR A 304 3.82 -32.05 -11.83
C TYR A 304 3.36 -33.47 -12.10
N GLU A 305 3.20 -34.30 -11.06
CA GLU A 305 2.71 -35.66 -11.17
C GLU A 305 1.31 -35.71 -11.80
N ILE A 306 0.41 -34.81 -11.40
CA ILE A 306 -0.93 -34.67 -12.01
C ILE A 306 -0.85 -34.36 -13.50
N TRP A 307 -0.02 -33.39 -13.88
CA TRP A 307 0.16 -33.01 -15.28
C TRP A 307 0.83 -34.13 -16.10
N ASN A 308 1.77 -34.85 -15.50
CA ASN A 308 2.61 -35.88 -16.13
C ASN A 308 2.09 -37.32 -15.91
N ASP A 309 0.77 -37.48 -15.81
CA ASP A 309 0.11 -38.79 -15.78
C ASP A 309 0.60 -39.74 -14.67
N GLY A 310 0.88 -39.20 -13.48
CA GLY A 310 1.35 -39.98 -12.34
C GLY A 310 2.87 -40.19 -12.31
N ASN A 311 3.63 -39.64 -13.26
CA ASN A 311 5.07 -39.84 -13.35
C ASN A 311 5.86 -38.65 -12.80
N LYS A 312 6.94 -38.93 -12.08
CA LYS A 312 7.88 -37.92 -11.57
C LYS A 312 9.15 -37.78 -12.41
N ASP A 313 9.31 -38.65 -13.41
CA ASP A 313 10.43 -38.63 -14.33
C ASP A 313 10.50 -37.29 -15.06
N GLY A 314 11.69 -36.67 -15.06
CA GLY A 314 11.91 -35.36 -15.68
C GLY A 314 11.60 -34.14 -14.81
N LEU A 315 11.09 -34.30 -13.57
CA LEU A 315 10.80 -33.18 -12.68
C LEU A 315 12.02 -32.30 -12.40
N ALA A 316 13.19 -32.91 -12.18
CA ALA A 316 14.43 -32.18 -11.94
C ALA A 316 14.85 -31.34 -13.17
N ASP A 317 14.77 -31.91 -14.37
CA ASP A 317 15.10 -31.22 -15.62
C ASP A 317 14.08 -30.11 -15.93
N TYR A 318 12.80 -30.36 -15.66
CA TYR A 318 11.72 -29.38 -15.76
C TYR A 318 11.98 -28.18 -14.83
N ALA A 319 12.24 -28.42 -13.54
CA ALA A 319 12.55 -27.36 -12.59
C ALA A 319 13.82 -26.58 -12.98
N ALA A 320 14.84 -27.28 -13.51
CA ALA A 320 16.08 -26.68 -13.98
C ALA A 320 15.91 -25.85 -15.28
N SER A 321 14.80 -26.02 -16.01
CA SER A 321 14.54 -25.27 -17.25
C SER A 321 14.22 -23.79 -16.99
N PHE A 322 13.70 -23.44 -15.81
CA PHE A 322 13.32 -22.07 -15.42
C PHE A 322 14.51 -21.21 -14.96
N LYS A 323 15.66 -21.31 -15.65
CA LYS A 323 17.00 -20.81 -15.24
C LYS A 323 17.06 -19.36 -14.76
N SER A 324 16.04 -18.53 -15.00
CA SER A 324 15.85 -17.29 -14.26
C SER A 324 14.39 -17.10 -13.86
N SER A 325 14.17 -16.44 -12.72
CA SER A 325 12.85 -16.01 -12.24
C SER A 325 12.11 -15.06 -13.18
N CYS A 326 12.83 -14.49 -14.16
CA CYS A 326 12.38 -13.42 -15.04
C CYS A 326 12.22 -13.84 -16.50
N GLN A 327 12.32 -15.14 -16.82
CA GLN A 327 11.93 -15.60 -18.16
C GLN A 327 10.40 -15.47 -18.31
N PRO A 328 9.89 -15.07 -19.49
CA PRO A 328 8.45 -14.98 -19.74
C PRO A 328 7.71 -16.30 -19.51
#